data_AF-A0A3P7DA30-F1
#
_entry.id   AF-A0A3P7DA30-F1
#
_cell.length_a   1.000
_cell.length_b   1.000
_cell.length_c   1.000
_cell.angle_alpha   90.00
_cell.angle_beta   90.00
_cell.angle_gamma   90.00
#
_symmetry.space_group_name_H-M   'P 1'
#
loop_
_entity.id
_entity.type
_entity.pdbx_description
1 polymer ?
#
loop_
_entity_poly.entity_id
_entity_poly.type
_entity_poly.pdbx_seq_one_letter_code
_entity_poly.pdbx_strand_id
1 'polypeptide(L)'
;MIKFISPLCEYCEDSNNNCRDWIVSYASLCQTTDYIIKTCPKSCEFDISHVPSHLQPIAWLISIWRSEHGGKAIFPTIPTFTYGEQIEISISDDHMTGLKALNYTAFAWGLSGHEELHSEYGYIAVEPDTRIVSLTTVMNNGIIEPNRIEFHLKDIGRISFSRDLPVLRTIREWILLDKNTLQARFDMETLTHGMQEHTFIRYRRIYP
;
A
#
# COMPACT_ATOMS: atom_id res chain seq x y z
N MET A 1 10.56 10.40 14.31
CA MET A 1 9.37 10.21 13.46
C MET A 1 9.18 11.48 12.65
N ILE A 2 9.69 11.52 11.42
CA ILE A 2 9.45 12.62 10.50
C ILE A 2 8.16 12.24 9.77
N LYS A 3 7.04 12.78 10.28
CA LYS A 3 5.75 12.70 9.62
C LYS A 3 5.80 13.70 8.47
N PHE A 4 6.01 13.22 7.24
CA PHE A 4 5.75 14.01 6.05
C PHE A 4 4.23 14.08 5.90
N ILE A 5 3.62 15.04 6.58
CA ILE A 5 2.20 15.33 6.45
C ILE A 5 2.08 16.51 5.51
N SER A 6 1.34 16.33 4.42
CA SER A 6 0.92 17.43 3.56
C SER A 6 0.09 18.41 4.42
N PRO A 7 0.22 19.73 4.21
CA PRO A 7 -0.41 20.72 5.07
C PRO A 7 -1.94 20.81 4.93
N LEU A 8 -2.58 19.92 4.17
CA LEU A 8 -4.01 19.99 3.89
C LEU A 8 -4.90 19.25 4.89
N CYS A 9 -4.39 18.33 5.72
CA CYS A 9 -5.20 17.77 6.80
C CYS A 9 -4.45 16.83 7.75
N GLU A 10 -4.08 17.33 8.93
CA GLU A 10 -3.50 16.49 9.99
C GLU A 10 -4.51 15.49 10.61
N TYR A 11 -5.82 15.70 10.36
CA TYR A 11 -6.94 14.85 10.79
C TYR A 11 -8.12 14.96 9.80
N CYS A 12 -7.92 14.58 8.53
CA CYS A 12 -9.07 14.45 7.64
C CYS A 12 -9.81 13.17 7.98
N GLU A 13 -10.92 13.32 8.69
CA GLU A 13 -11.92 12.27 8.87
C GLU A 13 -13.18 12.63 8.10
N ASP A 14 -13.84 11.61 7.57
CA ASP A 14 -15.16 11.77 7.01
C ASP A 14 -16.16 12.02 8.13
N SER A 15 -16.89 13.13 8.03
CA SER A 15 -17.92 13.52 8.99
C SER A 15 -19.28 12.84 8.74
N ASN A 16 -19.40 12.08 7.65
CA ASN A 16 -20.59 11.30 7.34
C ASN A 16 -20.23 9.87 6.95
N ASN A 17 -20.92 8.90 7.57
CA ASN A 17 -20.66 7.48 7.35
C ASN A 17 -20.96 7.02 5.90
N ASN A 18 -21.74 7.78 5.14
CA ASN A 18 -22.07 7.47 3.74
C ASN A 18 -20.99 7.93 2.74
N CYS A 19 -19.96 8.65 3.18
CA CYS A 19 -18.93 9.20 2.30
C CYS A 19 -18.31 8.14 1.39
N ARG A 20 -17.96 6.98 1.97
CA ARG A 20 -17.47 5.82 1.23
C ARG A 20 -18.41 5.43 0.09
N ASP A 21 -19.70 5.23 0.37
CA ASP A 21 -20.66 4.73 -0.61
C ASP A 21 -20.88 5.74 -1.74
N TRP A 22 -20.88 7.03 -1.41
CA TRP A 22 -20.99 8.10 -2.40
C TRP A 22 -19.81 8.13 -3.36
N ILE A 23 -18.58 8.11 -2.83
CA ILE A 23 -17.37 8.20 -3.65
C ILE A 23 -17.11 6.90 -4.43
N VAL A 24 -17.40 5.72 -3.86
CA VAL A 24 -17.34 4.44 -4.57
C VAL A 24 -18.29 4.41 -5.78
N SER A 25 -19.42 5.11 -5.67
CA SER A 25 -20.41 5.20 -6.74
C SER A 25 -20.02 6.25 -7.79
N TYR A 26 -19.56 7.42 -7.34
CA TYR A 26 -19.22 8.56 -8.20
C TYR A 26 -18.06 9.35 -7.60
N ALA A 27 -16.82 9.00 -7.99
CA ALA A 27 -15.62 9.67 -7.49
C ALA A 27 -15.59 11.19 -7.80
N SER A 28 -16.20 11.61 -8.92
CA SER A 28 -16.31 13.02 -9.32
C SER A 28 -17.09 13.91 -8.34
N LEU A 29 -17.82 13.33 -7.37
CA LEU A 29 -18.47 14.08 -6.31
C LEU A 29 -17.48 14.88 -5.46
N CYS A 30 -16.23 14.42 -5.37
CA CYS A 30 -15.12 15.10 -4.69
C CYS A 30 -14.71 16.44 -5.31
N GLN A 31 -15.31 16.83 -6.44
CA GLN A 31 -15.03 18.10 -7.11
C GLN A 31 -16.28 18.87 -7.50
N THR A 32 -17.41 18.16 -7.63
CA THR A 32 -18.64 18.73 -8.17
C THR A 32 -19.66 19.08 -7.09
N THR A 33 -19.50 18.55 -5.87
CA THR A 33 -20.50 18.69 -4.81
C THR A 33 -19.88 19.27 -3.55
N ASP A 34 -20.13 20.55 -3.27
CA ASP A 34 -19.60 21.27 -2.09
C ASP A 34 -19.84 20.54 -0.76
N TYR A 35 -21.01 19.90 -0.62
CA TYR A 35 -21.32 19.13 0.57
C TYR A 35 -20.36 17.95 0.74
N ILE A 36 -20.08 17.21 -0.34
CA ILE A 36 -19.16 16.06 -0.32
C ILE A 36 -17.73 16.52 -0.08
N ILE A 37 -17.28 17.58 -0.75
CA ILE A 37 -15.95 18.16 -0.56
C ILE A 37 -15.68 18.50 0.91
N LYS A 38 -16.67 19.11 1.59
CA LYS A 38 -16.54 19.48 3.00
C LYS A 38 -16.71 18.31 3.97
N THR A 39 -17.59 17.36 3.64
CA THR A 39 -18.03 16.33 4.58
C THR A 39 -17.18 15.06 4.48
N CYS A 40 -16.61 14.78 3.31
CA CYS A 40 -15.94 13.53 2.96
C CYS A 40 -14.47 13.70 2.57
N PRO A 41 -13.67 14.53 3.28
CA PRO A 41 -12.35 14.87 2.80
C PRO A 41 -11.39 13.68 2.82
N LYS A 42 -11.59 12.66 3.68
CA LYS A 42 -10.76 11.45 3.69
C LYS A 42 -11.09 10.55 2.50
N SER A 43 -12.38 10.32 2.23
CA SER A 43 -12.79 9.57 1.03
C SER A 43 -12.30 10.22 -0.26
N CYS A 44 -12.23 11.55 -0.31
CA CYS A 44 -11.75 12.27 -1.48
C CYS A 44 -10.23 12.22 -1.69
N GLU A 45 -9.44 11.85 -0.68
CA GLU A 45 -8.00 11.61 -0.84
C GLU A 45 -7.71 10.44 -1.80
N PHE A 46 -8.67 9.54 -1.98
CA PHE A 46 -8.59 8.36 -2.83
C PHE A 46 -9.35 8.54 -4.17
N ASP A 47 -9.67 9.78 -4.55
CA ASP A 47 -10.33 10.08 -5.81
C ASP A 47 -9.43 9.74 -7.01
N ILE A 48 -9.70 8.60 -7.63
CA ILE A 48 -8.94 8.11 -8.79
C ILE A 48 -9.20 8.90 -10.09
N SER A 49 -10.18 9.81 -10.12
CA SER A 49 -10.59 10.49 -11.35
C SER A 49 -9.50 11.41 -11.95
N HIS A 50 -8.54 11.85 -11.14
CA HIS A 50 -7.45 12.75 -11.54
C HIS A 50 -6.07 12.12 -11.39
N VAL A 51 -5.99 10.79 -11.34
CA VAL A 51 -4.70 10.10 -11.29
C VAL A 51 -3.90 10.43 -12.56
N PRO A 52 -2.63 10.89 -12.42
CA PRO A 52 -1.76 11.15 -13.57
C PRO A 52 -1.73 9.98 -14.55
N SER A 53 -1.69 10.26 -15.85
CA SER A 53 -1.86 9.26 -16.91
C SER A 53 -0.89 8.09 -16.80
N HIS A 54 0.36 8.32 -16.39
CA HIS A 54 1.37 7.28 -16.21
C HIS A 54 1.11 6.36 -15.00
N LEU A 55 0.29 6.80 -14.02
CA LEU A 55 -0.11 6.00 -12.86
C LEU A 55 -1.43 5.26 -13.05
N GLN A 56 -2.18 5.54 -14.12
CA GLN A 56 -3.44 4.87 -14.43
C GLN A 56 -3.35 3.33 -14.42
N PRO A 57 -2.27 2.68 -14.92
CA PRO A 57 -2.14 1.22 -14.87
C PRO A 57 -2.16 0.62 -13.46
N ILE A 58 -1.87 1.43 -12.43
CA ILE A 58 -1.84 1.02 -11.03
C ILE A 58 -2.87 1.76 -10.16
N ALA A 59 -3.75 2.57 -10.76
CA ALA A 59 -4.75 3.36 -10.03
C ALA A 59 -5.69 2.49 -9.18
N TRP A 60 -5.87 1.23 -9.56
CA TRP A 60 -6.67 0.26 -8.80
C TRP A 60 -6.11 -0.06 -7.41
N LEU A 61 -4.84 0.24 -7.13
CA LEU A 61 -4.23 0.14 -5.81
C LEU A 61 -4.68 1.25 -4.85
N ILE A 62 -5.09 2.42 -5.37
CA ILE A 62 -5.44 3.59 -4.56
C ILE A 62 -6.65 3.22 -3.70
N SER A 63 -6.44 3.22 -2.38
CA SER A 63 -7.42 2.94 -1.32
C SER A 63 -6.72 2.82 0.04
N ILE A 64 -7.52 2.66 1.09
CA ILE A 64 -7.14 1.95 2.31
C ILE A 64 -7.60 0.48 2.21
N TRP A 65 -6.63 -0.42 2.28
CA TRP A 65 -6.80 -1.86 2.31
C TRP A 65 -6.53 -2.38 3.72
N ARG A 66 -7.43 -3.18 4.29
CA ARG A 66 -7.25 -3.69 5.66
C ARG A 66 -7.71 -5.11 5.86
N SER A 67 -6.99 -5.80 6.73
CA SER A 67 -7.34 -7.11 7.27
C SER A 67 -7.06 -7.10 8.76
N GLU A 68 -8.03 -7.47 9.60
CA GLU A 68 -7.82 -7.48 11.05
C GLU A 68 -7.07 -8.74 11.53
N HIS A 69 -7.23 -9.85 10.81
CA HIS A 69 -6.69 -11.17 11.20
C HIS A 69 -6.48 -12.10 9.99
N GLY A 70 -6.53 -11.56 8.76
CA GLY A 70 -6.35 -12.36 7.54
C GLY A 70 -4.89 -12.51 7.11
N GLY A 71 -3.95 -11.87 7.80
CA GLY A 71 -2.52 -12.05 7.57
C GLY A 71 -2.00 -13.32 8.21
N LYS A 72 -1.10 -14.02 7.52
CA LYS A 72 -0.36 -15.18 8.02
C LYS A 72 1.11 -14.99 7.75
N ALA A 73 1.92 -15.08 8.79
CA ALA A 73 3.37 -15.08 8.71
C ALA A 73 3.90 -16.48 9.00
N ILE A 74 4.83 -16.94 8.17
CA ILE A 74 5.49 -18.23 8.29
C ILE A 74 6.95 -18.07 7.87
N PHE A 75 7.87 -18.69 8.61
CA PHE A 75 9.24 -18.88 8.15
C PHE A 75 9.87 -19.99 8.99
N PRO A 76 10.84 -20.78 8.49
CA PRO A 76 11.39 -21.90 9.26
C PRO A 76 11.98 -21.54 10.62
N THR A 77 12.41 -20.29 10.82
CA THR A 77 13.05 -19.81 12.05
C THR A 77 12.10 -19.07 13.00
N ILE A 78 10.82 -18.93 12.67
CA ILE A 78 9.82 -18.25 13.50
C ILE A 78 8.56 -19.11 13.66
N PRO A 79 7.83 -19.00 14.79
CA PRO A 79 6.51 -19.58 14.90
C PRO A 79 5.58 -19.05 13.80
N THR A 80 4.68 -19.89 13.29
CA THR A 80 3.60 -19.39 12.44
C THR A 80 2.63 -18.58 13.29
N PHE A 81 2.27 -17.38 12.84
CA PHE A 81 1.29 -16.54 13.51
C PHE A 81 0.41 -15.80 12.49
N THR A 82 -0.71 -15.29 12.98
CA THR A 82 -1.61 -14.43 12.23
C THR A 82 -1.51 -12.99 12.70
N TYR A 83 -1.74 -12.04 11.81
CA TYR A 83 -1.63 -10.63 12.09
C TYR A 83 -2.71 -9.82 11.35
N GLY A 84 -2.96 -8.62 11.85
CA GLY A 84 -3.73 -7.59 11.17
C GLY A 84 -2.80 -6.62 10.45
N GLU A 85 -3.25 -6.04 9.35
CA GLU A 85 -2.48 -5.06 8.59
C GLU A 85 -3.41 -4.10 7.85
N GLN A 86 -2.98 -2.84 7.78
CA GLN A 86 -3.56 -1.81 6.94
C GLN A 86 -2.51 -1.29 5.98
N ILE A 87 -2.84 -1.30 4.70
CA ILE A 87 -2.11 -0.61 3.64
C ILE A 87 -2.92 0.62 3.23
N GLU A 88 -2.26 1.75 3.12
CA GLU A 88 -2.83 2.97 2.57
C GLU A 88 -2.00 3.43 1.37
N ILE A 89 -2.67 3.54 0.22
CA ILE A 89 -2.10 3.98 -1.04
C ILE A 89 -2.91 5.16 -1.52
N SER A 90 -2.29 6.34 -1.58
CA SER A 90 -2.93 7.59 -1.98
C SER A 90 -2.11 8.34 -3.03
N ILE A 91 -2.75 9.29 -3.70
CA ILE A 91 -2.08 10.17 -4.66
C ILE A 91 -1.16 11.09 -3.86
N SER A 92 0.08 11.26 -4.32
CA SER A 92 1.01 12.21 -3.70
C SER A 92 0.56 13.64 -3.92
N ASP A 93 0.84 14.52 -2.94
CA ASP A 93 0.40 15.90 -2.96
C ASP A 93 0.96 16.72 -4.14
N ASP A 94 0.40 17.91 -4.33
CA ASP A 94 0.82 18.83 -5.38
C ASP A 94 2.23 19.39 -5.17
N HIS A 95 2.82 19.26 -3.97
CA HIS A 95 4.17 19.75 -3.69
C HIS A 95 5.25 18.92 -4.36
N MET A 96 4.96 17.69 -4.77
CA MET A 96 5.92 16.88 -5.49
C MET A 96 6.15 17.42 -6.92
N THR A 97 7.33 18.00 -7.14
CA THR A 97 7.73 18.69 -8.40
C THR A 97 8.30 17.74 -9.47
N GLY A 98 8.55 16.48 -9.13
CA GLY A 98 9.03 15.44 -10.04
C GLY A 98 7.90 14.65 -10.69
N LEU A 99 8.26 13.49 -11.27
CA LEU A 99 7.27 12.53 -11.74
C LEU A 99 6.40 12.09 -10.56
N LYS A 100 5.07 12.25 -10.69
CA LYS A 100 4.14 11.86 -9.63
C LYS A 100 4.25 10.35 -9.33
N ALA A 101 4.10 9.99 -8.07
CA ALA A 101 4.11 8.63 -7.55
C ALA A 101 2.92 8.44 -6.60
N LEU A 102 2.61 7.22 -6.19
CA LEU A 102 1.65 6.99 -5.11
C LEU A 102 2.40 6.96 -3.77
N ASN A 103 1.81 7.54 -2.74
CA ASN A 103 2.24 7.31 -1.37
C ASN A 103 1.90 5.87 -0.99
N TYR A 104 2.78 5.20 -0.25
CA TYR A 104 2.53 3.87 0.27
C TYR A 104 2.89 3.84 1.75
N THR A 105 1.94 3.37 2.56
CA THR A 105 2.19 3.03 3.96
C THR A 105 1.58 1.66 4.26
N ALA A 106 2.27 0.87 5.08
CA ALA A 106 1.77 -0.38 5.61
C ALA A 106 2.06 -0.42 7.11
N PHE A 107 1.05 -0.80 7.90
CA PHE A 107 1.15 -0.94 9.34
C PHE A 107 0.54 -2.28 9.74
N ALA A 108 1.35 -3.14 10.34
CA ALA A 108 0.96 -4.48 10.78
C ALA A 108 0.97 -4.58 12.32
N TRP A 109 -0.04 -5.24 12.87
CA TRP A 109 -0.23 -5.41 14.30
C TRP A 109 -0.55 -6.85 14.69
N GLY A 110 -0.19 -7.22 15.92
CA GLY A 110 -0.51 -8.51 16.52
C GLY A 110 -1.99 -8.65 16.84
N LEU A 111 -2.41 -9.87 17.21
CA LEU A 111 -3.81 -10.19 17.52
C LEU A 111 -4.42 -9.34 18.65
N SER A 112 -3.59 -8.81 19.54
CA SER A 112 -4.03 -7.92 20.63
C SER A 112 -4.38 -6.50 20.15
N GLY A 113 -4.10 -6.14 18.90
CA GLY A 113 -4.36 -4.83 18.32
C GLY A 113 -3.45 -3.69 18.81
N HIS A 114 -2.60 -3.96 19.82
CA HIS A 114 -1.77 -2.97 20.47
C HIS A 114 -0.26 -3.15 20.22
N GLU A 115 0.13 -4.29 19.68
CA GLU A 115 1.52 -4.60 19.39
C GLU A 115 1.81 -4.33 17.91
N GLU A 116 2.60 -3.29 17.63
CA GLU A 116 3.18 -3.08 16.30
C GLU A 116 4.16 -4.22 15.99
N LEU A 117 3.94 -4.89 14.86
CA LEU A 117 4.83 -5.95 14.37
C LEU A 117 5.78 -5.45 13.29
N HIS A 118 5.25 -4.64 12.37
CA HIS A 118 6.00 -4.18 11.21
C HIS A 118 5.37 -2.93 10.60
N SER A 119 6.20 -2.03 10.10
CA SER A 119 5.75 -0.82 9.40
C SER A 119 6.63 -0.54 8.18
N GLU A 120 6.01 -0.20 7.06
CA GLU A 120 6.69 0.24 5.84
C GLU A 120 6.14 1.58 5.37
N TYR A 121 7.04 2.42 4.87
CA TYR A 121 6.69 3.72 4.30
C TYR A 121 7.49 3.90 3.01
N GLY A 122 6.85 4.42 1.97
CA GLY A 122 7.51 4.54 0.69
C GLY A 122 6.64 5.17 -0.40
N TYR A 123 7.09 4.96 -1.63
CA TYR A 123 6.41 5.47 -2.83
C TYR A 123 6.34 4.39 -3.90
N ILE A 124 5.29 4.45 -4.73
CA ILE A 124 5.14 3.60 -5.91
C ILE A 124 5.20 4.49 -7.16
N ALA A 125 6.24 4.31 -7.97
CA ALA A 125 6.41 5.05 -9.21
C ALA A 125 6.28 4.12 -10.42
N VAL A 126 5.73 4.64 -11.51
CA VAL A 126 5.65 3.93 -12.80
C VAL A 126 6.52 4.68 -13.80
N GLU A 127 7.42 3.97 -14.47
CA GLU A 127 8.18 4.54 -15.57
C GLU A 127 7.23 4.81 -16.76
N PRO A 128 7.12 6.07 -17.25
CA PRO A 128 6.17 6.43 -18.29
C PRO A 128 6.29 5.56 -19.54
N ASP A 129 5.14 5.22 -20.13
CA ASP A 129 5.04 4.41 -21.36
C ASP A 129 5.64 2.99 -21.26
N THR A 130 5.93 2.53 -20.05
CA THR A 130 6.39 1.16 -19.78
C THR A 130 5.42 0.39 -18.87
N ARG A 131 5.78 -0.86 -18.54
CA ARG A 131 5.14 -1.65 -17.49
C ARG A 131 6.02 -1.79 -16.26
N ILE A 132 7.05 -0.96 -16.14
CA ILE A 132 8.01 -1.02 -15.05
C ILE A 132 7.48 -0.16 -13.91
N VAL A 133 7.37 -0.77 -12.74
CA VAL A 133 6.97 -0.12 -11.50
C VAL A 133 8.09 -0.23 -10.49
N SER A 134 8.27 0.77 -9.64
CA SER A 134 9.22 0.73 -8.54
C SER A 134 8.47 0.98 -7.23
N LEU A 135 8.79 0.19 -6.21
CA LEU A 135 8.34 0.38 -4.83
C LEU A 135 9.56 0.71 -3.97
N THR A 136 9.56 1.91 -3.41
CA THR A 136 10.67 2.45 -2.62
C THR A 136 10.35 2.34 -1.13
N THR A 137 10.43 1.14 -0.56
CA THR A 137 10.41 0.89 0.90
C THR A 137 11.75 0.30 1.32
N VAL A 138 12.05 -0.84 0.69
CA VAL A 138 13.34 -1.43 0.35
C VAL A 138 13.32 -1.50 -1.18
N MET A 139 14.31 -0.94 -1.88
CA MET A 139 14.21 -0.65 -3.32
C MET A 139 13.88 -1.90 -4.15
N ASN A 140 12.60 -2.03 -4.53
CA ASN A 140 12.07 -3.12 -5.33
C ASN A 140 11.65 -2.58 -6.71
N ASN A 141 11.92 -3.33 -7.77
CA ASN A 141 11.40 -3.05 -9.12
C ASN A 141 10.50 -4.19 -9.55
N GLY A 142 9.42 -3.87 -10.25
CA GLY A 142 8.40 -4.82 -10.62
C GLY A 142 7.85 -4.63 -12.02
N ILE A 143 7.02 -5.58 -12.41
CA ILE A 143 6.32 -5.60 -13.69
C ILE A 143 4.83 -5.52 -13.43
N ILE A 144 4.16 -4.63 -14.15
CA ILE A 144 2.71 -4.46 -14.11
C ILE A 144 2.07 -5.40 -15.13
N GLU A 145 1.12 -6.19 -14.66
CA GLU A 145 0.15 -6.95 -15.44
C GLU A 145 -1.27 -6.48 -15.09
N PRO A 146 -2.29 -6.80 -15.91
CA PRO A 146 -3.67 -6.46 -15.56
C PRO A 146 -4.04 -7.03 -14.18
N ASN A 147 -4.42 -6.16 -13.24
CA ASN A 147 -4.78 -6.50 -11.86
C ASN A 147 -3.69 -7.19 -11.04
N ARG A 148 -2.43 -7.20 -11.51
CA ARG A 148 -1.34 -7.92 -10.86
C ARG A 148 -0.05 -7.12 -10.96
N ILE A 149 0.68 -7.03 -9.86
CA ILE A 149 2.02 -6.45 -9.84
C ILE A 149 2.93 -7.42 -9.09
N GLU A 150 4.08 -7.72 -9.70
CA GLU A 150 5.13 -8.52 -9.08
C GLU A 150 6.38 -7.66 -8.95
N PHE A 151 6.85 -7.45 -7.72
CA PHE A 151 8.07 -6.73 -7.40
C PHE A 151 9.18 -7.70 -7.02
N HIS A 152 10.38 -7.45 -7.55
CA HIS A 152 11.63 -8.14 -7.23
C HIS A 152 12.56 -7.18 -6.50
N LEU A 153 13.23 -7.69 -5.48
CA LEU A 153 14.28 -6.93 -4.79
C LEU A 153 15.37 -6.54 -5.78
N LYS A 154 15.61 -5.24 -5.91
CA LYS A 154 16.70 -4.72 -6.74
C LYS A 154 17.88 -4.28 -5.91
N ASP A 155 17.61 -3.58 -4.82
CA ASP A 155 18.63 -3.11 -3.89
C ASP A 155 18.10 -3.09 -2.45
N ILE A 156 18.97 -3.39 -1.49
CA ILE A 156 18.63 -3.40 -0.07
C ILE A 156 19.72 -2.72 0.74
N GLY A 157 19.41 -1.53 1.22
CA GLY A 157 20.22 -0.83 2.22
C GLY A 157 19.90 -1.35 3.61
N ARG A 158 20.94 -1.63 4.42
CA ARG A 158 20.77 -2.01 5.84
C ARG A 158 21.56 -1.09 6.74
N ILE A 159 20.94 -0.73 7.87
CA ILE A 159 21.65 -0.09 8.98
C ILE A 159 22.61 -1.12 9.61
N SER A 160 23.85 -0.70 9.84
CA SER A 160 24.96 -1.60 10.22
C SER A 160 24.77 -2.33 11.56
N PHE A 161 23.88 -1.84 12.42
CA PHE A 161 23.60 -2.39 13.74
C PHE A 161 22.29 -3.19 13.82
N SER A 162 21.59 -3.43 12.68
CA SER A 162 20.48 -4.40 12.64
C SER A 162 21.03 -5.82 12.84
N ARG A 163 20.40 -6.57 13.74
CA ARG A 163 20.79 -7.94 14.10
C ARG A 163 20.08 -9.01 13.28
N ASP A 164 19.14 -8.62 12.42
CA ASP A 164 18.31 -9.56 11.68
C ASP A 164 19.14 -10.29 10.64
N LEU A 165 18.73 -11.50 10.29
CA LEU A 165 19.38 -12.21 9.19
C LEU A 165 19.25 -11.38 7.89
N PRO A 166 20.29 -11.33 7.05
CA PRO A 166 20.21 -10.62 5.78
C PRO A 166 19.24 -11.36 4.85
N VAL A 167 18.21 -10.63 4.44
CA VAL A 167 17.36 -11.00 3.32
C VAL A 167 18.17 -10.79 2.04
N LEU A 168 18.25 -11.83 1.21
CA LEU A 168 19.04 -11.82 -0.02
C LEU A 168 18.20 -11.43 -1.22
N ARG A 169 16.98 -11.97 -1.30
CA ARG A 169 16.02 -11.73 -2.38
C ARG A 169 14.61 -11.71 -1.81
N THR A 170 13.74 -10.93 -2.42
CA THR A 170 12.32 -10.93 -2.12
C THR A 170 11.51 -10.89 -3.41
N ILE A 171 10.35 -11.53 -3.37
CA ILE A 171 9.31 -11.42 -4.39
C ILE A 171 8.04 -10.97 -3.68
N ARG A 172 7.51 -9.81 -4.06
CA ARG A 172 6.23 -9.30 -3.56
C ARG A 172 5.22 -9.31 -4.69
N GLU A 173 4.12 -10.00 -4.50
CA GLU A 173 3.04 -10.07 -5.48
C GLU A 173 1.76 -9.47 -4.90
N TRP A 174 1.17 -8.54 -5.64
CA TRP A 174 -0.14 -7.96 -5.35
C TRP A 174 -1.11 -8.30 -6.47
N ILE A 175 -2.25 -8.89 -6.13
CA ILE A 175 -3.30 -9.27 -7.07
C ILE A 175 -4.64 -8.70 -6.61
N LEU A 176 -5.28 -7.92 -7.47
CA LEU A 176 -6.68 -7.52 -7.29
C LEU A 176 -7.59 -8.66 -7.74
N LEU A 177 -8.16 -9.39 -6.77
CA LEU A 177 -9.04 -10.53 -7.05
C LEU A 177 -10.43 -10.08 -7.50
N ASP A 178 -10.92 -9.01 -6.91
CA ASP A 178 -12.18 -8.34 -7.24
C ASP A 178 -12.11 -6.87 -6.79
N LYS A 179 -13.15 -6.07 -7.08
CA LYS A 179 -13.20 -4.62 -6.75
C LYS A 179 -12.83 -4.32 -5.29
N ASN A 180 -13.12 -5.23 -4.35
CA ASN A 180 -13.00 -5.02 -2.92
C ASN A 180 -11.97 -5.94 -2.24
N THR A 181 -11.23 -6.76 -2.99
CA THR A 181 -10.31 -7.75 -2.44
C THR A 181 -8.93 -7.67 -3.08
N LEU A 182 -7.95 -7.21 -2.31
CA LEU A 182 -6.53 -7.25 -2.66
C LEU A 182 -5.89 -8.44 -1.96
N GLN A 183 -5.09 -9.22 -2.68
CA GLN A 183 -4.25 -10.27 -2.12
C GLN A 183 -2.79 -9.84 -2.21
N ALA A 184 -2.04 -9.99 -1.12
CA ALA A 184 -0.60 -9.83 -1.12
C ALA A 184 0.09 -11.12 -0.70
N ARG A 185 1.13 -11.48 -1.46
CA ARG A 185 2.10 -12.54 -1.16
C ARG A 185 3.48 -11.92 -1.06
N PHE A 186 4.25 -12.36 -0.10
CA PHE A 186 5.64 -11.98 0.05
C PHE A 186 6.46 -13.22 0.30
N ASP A 187 7.31 -13.54 -0.66
CA ASP A 187 8.28 -14.61 -0.58
C ASP A 187 9.66 -13.98 -0.32
N MET A 188 10.47 -14.62 0.51
CA MET A 188 11.82 -14.16 0.79
C MET A 188 12.82 -15.31 0.85
N GLU A 189 14.07 -14.96 0.55
CA GLU A 189 15.22 -15.82 0.67
C GLU A 189 16.24 -15.21 1.63
N THR A 190 16.86 -16.06 2.43
CA THR A 190 17.88 -15.68 3.41
C THR A 190 19.16 -16.47 3.14
N LEU A 191 20.22 -16.16 3.88
CA LEU A 191 21.46 -16.95 3.84
C LEU A 191 21.27 -18.45 4.10
N THR A 192 20.28 -18.84 4.90
CA THR A 192 20.10 -20.22 5.37
C THR A 192 18.90 -20.93 4.75
N HIS A 193 18.01 -20.21 4.06
CA HIS A 193 16.80 -20.78 3.47
C HIS A 193 16.53 -20.17 2.10
N GLY A 194 16.24 -21.04 1.13
CA GLY A 194 15.84 -20.65 -0.22
C GLY A 194 14.52 -19.86 -0.26
N MET A 195 14.17 -19.37 -1.45
CA MET A 195 12.94 -18.61 -1.69
C MET A 195 11.71 -19.39 -1.25
N GLN A 196 10.94 -18.83 -0.33
CA GLN A 196 9.71 -19.41 0.20
C GLN A 196 8.79 -18.33 0.75
N GLU A 197 7.51 -18.67 0.91
CA GLU A 197 6.50 -17.78 1.48
C GLU A 197 6.90 -17.32 2.88
N HIS A 198 6.90 -16.00 3.08
CA HIS A 198 7.05 -15.39 4.39
C HIS A 198 5.72 -14.84 4.90
N THR A 199 5.00 -14.10 4.06
CA THR A 199 3.67 -13.60 4.43
C THR A 199 2.63 -13.77 3.33
N PHE A 200 1.41 -14.06 3.74
CA PHE A 200 0.22 -14.08 2.90
C PHE A 200 -0.89 -13.30 3.59
N ILE A 201 -1.59 -12.45 2.85
CA ILE A 201 -2.71 -11.68 3.40
C ILE A 201 -3.73 -11.34 2.31
N ARG A 202 -5.00 -11.31 2.71
CA ARG A 202 -6.10 -10.74 1.92
C ARG A 202 -6.72 -9.57 2.66
N TYR A 203 -6.81 -8.45 1.96
CA TYR A 203 -7.39 -7.22 2.45
C TYR A 203 -8.80 -7.02 1.92
N ARG A 204 -9.59 -6.28 2.67
CA ARG A 204 -10.81 -5.63 2.19
C ARG A 204 -10.53 -4.15 1.95
N ARG A 205 -11.06 -3.64 0.84
CA ARG A 205 -11.14 -2.21 0.57
C ARG A 205 -12.00 -1.55 1.65
N ILE A 206 -11.49 -0.55 2.37
CA ILE A 206 -12.28 0.23 3.35
C ILE A 206 -12.67 1.60 2.81
N TYR A 207 -11.76 2.24 2.06
CA TYR A 207 -12.02 3.53 1.42
C TYR A 207 -12.13 3.38 -0.11
N PRO A 208 -12.88 4.25 -0.80
CA PRO A 208 -13.11 4.17 -2.23
C PRO A 208 -11.83 4.02 -3.05
#